data_AF-A0A2H0V5V6-F1
#
_entry.id   AF-A0A2H0V5V6-F1
#
_cell.length_a   1.000
_cell.length_b   1.000
_cell.length_c   1.000
_cell.angle_alpha   90.00
_cell.angle_beta   90.00
_cell.angle_gamma   90.00
#
_symmetry.space_group_name_H-M   'P 1'
#
loop_
_entity.id
_entity.type
_entity.pdbx_description
1 polymer ?
#
loop_
_entity_poly.entity_id
_entity_poly.type
_entity_poly.pdbx_seq_one_letter_code
_entity_poly.pdbx_strand_id
1 'polypeptide(L)'
;MTEKFNLKQAIKQVSGFEFGDPDKDREYQQLLIKLNSIVSNMSVEEFFDSVNDMAQFQALLDRIVELVSGESDAENLASILAWAESQLQLDDVAAWVDETFEFEHGDIIVRDGVLSLSRQALLTVIPSGLKNLEILSLFMCPAIDSLPAGMMELKKLAIENCRSLVSFPEPFNRQVKVFIGGEADPSLQRQIKQYEADKKIAKVIEI
;
A
#
# COMPACT_ATOMS: atom_id res chain seq x y z
N MET A 1 27.42 11.59 -19.34
CA MET A 1 28.21 10.58 -18.61
C MET A 1 27.23 9.46 -18.30
N THR A 2 27.16 8.45 -19.14
CA THR A 2 26.21 7.33 -18.99
C THR A 2 26.75 6.38 -17.92
N GLU A 3 25.99 6.15 -16.86
CA GLU A 3 26.26 5.07 -15.91
C GLU A 3 26.38 3.76 -16.70
N LYS A 4 27.56 3.13 -16.64
CA LYS A 4 27.75 1.80 -17.24
C LYS A 4 26.92 0.81 -16.44
N PHE A 5 25.84 0.32 -17.04
CA PHE A 5 25.03 -0.76 -16.47
C PHE A 5 25.93 -1.95 -16.11
N ASN A 6 25.91 -2.36 -14.84
CA ASN A 6 26.74 -3.44 -14.31
C ASN A 6 25.88 -4.67 -14.03
N LEU A 7 25.94 -5.66 -14.92
CA LEU A 7 25.18 -6.92 -14.83
C LEU A 7 25.37 -7.65 -13.48
N LYS A 8 26.57 -7.59 -12.90
CA LYS A 8 26.86 -8.22 -11.59
C LYS A 8 26.20 -7.49 -10.43
N GLN A 9 26.01 -6.18 -10.54
CA GLN A 9 25.32 -5.38 -9.53
C GLN A 9 23.81 -5.61 -9.58
N ALA A 10 23.23 -5.74 -10.77
CA ALA A 10 21.81 -6.06 -10.96
C ALA A 10 21.44 -7.43 -10.34
N ILE A 11 22.26 -8.46 -10.57
CA ILE A 11 22.07 -9.79 -9.95
C ILE A 11 22.11 -9.72 -8.43
N LYS A 12 23.03 -8.94 -7.86
CA LYS A 12 23.19 -8.83 -6.40
C LYS A 12 21.94 -8.22 -5.72
N GLN A 13 21.19 -7.38 -6.44
CA GLN A 13 19.95 -6.78 -5.91
C GLN A 13 18.81 -7.80 -5.83
N VAL A 14 18.82 -8.82 -6.69
CA VAL A 14 17.75 -9.84 -6.76
C VAL A 14 18.12 -11.17 -6.11
N SER A 15 19.30 -11.30 -5.49
CA SER A 15 19.81 -12.58 -4.96
C SER A 15 19.69 -12.74 -3.44
N GLY A 16 18.96 -11.87 -2.75
CA GLY A 16 18.87 -11.83 -1.28
C GLY A 16 17.53 -12.27 -0.69
N PHE A 17 16.57 -12.63 -1.53
CA PHE A 17 15.24 -13.05 -1.09
C PHE A 17 15.23 -14.55 -0.75
N GLU A 18 14.48 -14.92 0.28
CA GLU A 18 14.23 -16.30 0.69
C GLU A 18 12.71 -16.48 0.82
N PHE A 19 12.16 -17.52 0.20
CA PHE A 19 10.73 -17.82 0.30
C PHE A 19 10.46 -18.75 1.48
N GLY A 20 9.36 -18.52 2.20
CA GLY A 20 8.87 -19.47 3.21
C GLY A 20 8.34 -20.77 2.59
N ASP A 21 7.82 -20.70 1.35
CA ASP A 21 7.37 -21.84 0.56
C ASP A 21 8.56 -22.55 -0.14
N PRO A 22 8.83 -23.84 0.16
CA PRO A 22 9.96 -24.58 -0.43
C PRO A 22 9.89 -24.77 -1.95
N ASP A 23 8.69 -24.86 -2.52
CA ASP A 23 8.52 -25.04 -3.96
C ASP A 23 8.78 -23.72 -4.71
N LYS A 24 8.32 -22.58 -4.15
CA LYS A 24 8.64 -21.24 -4.68
C LYS A 24 10.12 -20.90 -4.52
N ASP A 25 10.73 -21.21 -3.36
CA ASP A 25 12.17 -21.02 -3.16
C ASP A 25 12.96 -21.79 -4.20
N ARG A 26 12.61 -23.07 -4.44
CA ARG A 26 13.26 -23.88 -5.47
C ARG A 26 13.12 -23.26 -6.87
N GLU A 27 11.94 -22.76 -7.24
CA GLU A 27 11.75 -22.07 -8.53
C GLU A 27 12.63 -20.82 -8.63
N TYR A 28 12.63 -19.98 -7.60
CA TYR A 28 13.44 -18.77 -7.53
C TYR A 28 14.94 -19.07 -7.65
N GLN A 29 15.46 -20.06 -6.91
CA GLN A 29 16.87 -20.46 -7.01
C GLN A 29 17.21 -20.97 -8.43
N GLN A 30 16.31 -21.70 -9.09
CA GLN A 30 16.52 -22.14 -10.48
C GLN A 30 16.59 -20.97 -11.45
N LEU A 31 15.74 -19.95 -11.27
CA LEU A 31 15.75 -18.73 -12.08
C LEU A 31 17.05 -17.94 -11.86
N LEU A 32 17.50 -17.80 -10.61
CA LEU A 32 18.78 -17.16 -10.28
C LEU A 32 19.97 -17.89 -10.92
N ILE A 33 19.97 -19.21 -10.94
CA ILE A 33 21.03 -20.00 -11.60
C ILE A 33 21.07 -19.70 -13.10
N LYS A 34 19.91 -19.69 -13.77
CA LYS A 34 19.82 -19.36 -15.21
C LYS A 34 20.23 -17.93 -15.50
N LEU A 35 19.85 -16.98 -14.65
CA LEU A 35 20.22 -15.58 -14.80
C LEU A 35 21.74 -15.39 -14.65
N ASN A 36 22.33 -16.05 -13.65
CA ASN A 36 23.78 -16.03 -13.40
C ASN A 36 24.59 -16.64 -14.54
N SER A 37 24.07 -17.66 -15.23
CA SER A 37 24.78 -18.31 -16.33
C SER A 37 24.91 -17.41 -17.56
N ILE A 38 23.90 -16.57 -17.85
CA ILE A 38 23.97 -15.58 -18.94
C ILE A 38 25.08 -14.56 -18.66
N VAL A 39 25.12 -14.03 -17.43
CA VAL A 39 26.08 -12.97 -17.05
C VAL A 39 27.50 -13.48 -16.84
N SER A 40 27.67 -14.73 -16.40
CA SER A 40 29.00 -15.28 -16.11
C SER A 40 29.76 -15.74 -17.35
N ASN A 41 29.05 -16.06 -18.44
CA ASN A 41 29.63 -16.63 -19.65
C ASN A 41 29.86 -15.62 -20.78
N MET A 42 29.53 -14.34 -20.57
CA MET A 42 29.47 -13.34 -21.63
C MET A 42 30.12 -12.03 -21.18
N SER A 43 30.88 -11.39 -22.05
CA SER A 43 31.33 -10.02 -21.83
C SER A 43 30.17 -9.03 -21.98
N VAL A 44 30.34 -7.83 -21.43
CA VAL A 44 29.33 -6.77 -21.53
C VAL A 44 29.05 -6.39 -22.99
N GLU A 45 30.08 -6.39 -23.83
CA GLU A 45 29.98 -6.07 -25.26
C GLU A 45 29.22 -7.16 -26.02
N GLU A 46 29.56 -8.44 -25.81
CA GLU A 46 28.84 -9.57 -26.41
C GLU A 46 27.36 -9.62 -26.00
N PHE A 47 27.05 -9.23 -24.76
CA PHE A 47 25.68 -9.16 -24.28
C PHE A 47 24.85 -8.10 -25.01
N PHE A 48 25.38 -6.88 -25.14
CA PHE A 48 24.67 -5.81 -25.83
C PHE A 48 24.57 -6.01 -27.35
N ASP A 49 25.45 -6.81 -27.94
CA ASP A 49 25.38 -7.19 -29.35
C ASP A 49 24.36 -8.32 -29.63
N SER A 50 23.87 -9.02 -28.58
CA SER A 50 22.94 -10.14 -28.70
C SER A 50 21.53 -9.79 -28.21
N VAL A 51 20.64 -9.47 -29.16
CA VAL A 51 19.21 -9.23 -28.87
C VAL A 51 18.55 -10.43 -28.18
N ASN A 52 18.96 -11.65 -28.54
CA ASN A 52 18.41 -12.88 -27.97
C ASN A 52 18.77 -13.04 -26.49
N ASP A 53 20.02 -12.77 -26.13
CA ASP A 53 20.48 -12.94 -24.74
C ASP A 53 19.94 -11.82 -23.84
N MET A 54 19.81 -10.59 -24.38
CA MET A 54 19.09 -9.51 -23.70
C MET A 54 17.64 -9.87 -23.42
N ALA A 55 16.93 -10.45 -24.40
CA ALA A 55 15.54 -10.87 -24.22
C ALA A 55 15.39 -11.99 -23.18
N GLN A 56 16.29 -12.98 -23.19
CA GLN A 56 16.29 -14.06 -22.19
C GLN A 56 16.60 -13.54 -20.79
N PHE A 57 17.57 -12.63 -20.66
CA PHE A 57 17.92 -12.01 -19.39
C PHE A 57 16.73 -11.23 -18.81
N GLN A 58 16.05 -10.44 -19.64
CA GLN A 58 14.85 -9.71 -19.22
C GLN A 58 13.74 -10.66 -18.78
N ALA A 59 13.44 -11.71 -19.56
CA ALA A 59 12.38 -12.65 -19.22
C ALA A 59 12.62 -13.39 -17.89
N LEU A 60 13.88 -13.70 -17.56
CA LEU A 60 14.24 -14.30 -16.27
C LEU A 60 14.08 -13.31 -15.12
N LEU A 61 14.46 -12.05 -15.32
CA LEU A 61 14.22 -10.99 -14.33
C LEU A 61 12.73 -10.77 -14.10
N ASP A 62 11.93 -10.69 -15.16
CA ASP A 62 10.49 -10.51 -15.07
C ASP A 62 9.85 -11.64 -14.26
N ARG A 63 10.27 -12.89 -14.49
CA ARG A 63 9.75 -14.04 -13.74
C ARG A 63 10.16 -14.01 -12.26
N ILE A 64 11.39 -13.60 -11.94
CA ILE A 64 11.82 -13.45 -10.54
C ILE A 64 11.01 -12.35 -9.85
N VAL A 65 10.83 -11.21 -10.51
CA VAL A 65 10.05 -10.09 -9.99
C VAL A 65 8.60 -10.50 -9.76
N GLU A 66 7.98 -11.20 -10.71
CA GLU A 66 6.62 -11.73 -10.58
C GLU A 66 6.48 -12.68 -9.38
N LEU A 67 7.44 -13.60 -9.21
CA LEU A 67 7.40 -14.58 -8.13
C LEU A 67 7.54 -13.92 -6.74
N VAL A 68 8.46 -12.96 -6.60
CA VAL A 68 8.67 -12.21 -5.35
C VAL A 68 7.48 -11.29 -5.06
N SER A 69 6.98 -10.60 -6.07
CA SER A 69 5.83 -9.69 -5.95
C SER A 69 4.58 -10.44 -5.49
N GLY A 70 4.30 -11.60 -6.08
CA GLY A 70 3.14 -12.41 -5.74
C GLY A 70 3.18 -12.97 -4.31
N GLU A 71 4.35 -13.15 -3.71
CA GLU A 71 4.46 -13.50 -2.29
C GLU A 71 4.04 -12.33 -1.40
N SER A 72 4.55 -11.13 -1.69
CA SER A 72 4.18 -9.92 -0.96
C SER A 72 2.68 -9.61 -1.06
N ASP A 73 2.08 -9.83 -2.23
CA ASP A 73 0.65 -9.62 -2.44
C ASP A 73 -0.19 -10.61 -1.62
N ALA A 74 0.24 -11.87 -1.52
CA ALA A 74 -0.42 -12.87 -0.67
C ALA A 74 -0.31 -12.52 0.83
N GLU A 75 0.85 -12.03 1.29
CA GLU A 75 1.03 -11.55 2.67
C GLU A 75 0.15 -10.34 2.99
N ASN A 76 0.05 -9.40 2.07
CA ASN A 76 -0.82 -8.24 2.19
C ASN A 76 -2.31 -8.65 2.26
N LEU A 77 -2.75 -9.56 1.39
CA LEU A 77 -4.11 -10.11 1.42
C LEU A 77 -4.42 -10.76 2.76
N ALA A 78 -3.53 -11.63 3.25
CA ALA A 78 -3.70 -12.29 4.54
C ALA A 78 -3.80 -11.28 5.69
N SER A 79 -2.96 -10.25 5.66
CA SER A 79 -2.95 -9.18 6.66
C SER A 79 -4.23 -8.35 6.65
N ILE A 80 -4.73 -7.98 5.47
CA ILE A 80 -5.98 -7.21 5.31
C ILE A 80 -7.20 -8.04 5.71
N LEU A 81 -7.25 -9.32 5.35
CA LEU A 81 -8.31 -10.23 5.80
C LEU A 81 -8.35 -10.33 7.32
N ALA A 82 -7.20 -10.63 7.95
CA ALA A 82 -7.12 -10.74 9.40
C ALA A 82 -7.49 -9.44 10.12
N TRP A 83 -7.06 -8.30 9.58
CA TRP A 83 -7.49 -6.99 10.07
C TRP A 83 -9.00 -6.83 9.97
N ALA A 84 -9.59 -7.06 8.79
CA ALA A 84 -11.01 -6.86 8.54
C ALA A 84 -11.88 -7.78 9.42
N GLU A 85 -11.51 -9.06 9.55
CA GLU A 85 -12.19 -10.01 10.44
C GLU A 85 -12.17 -9.57 11.91
N SER A 86 -11.07 -8.94 12.35
CA SER A 86 -10.92 -8.52 13.73
C SER A 86 -11.57 -7.17 14.05
N GLN A 87 -11.61 -6.25 13.09
CA GLN A 87 -12.03 -4.87 13.30
C GLN A 87 -13.43 -4.57 12.78
N LEU A 88 -13.87 -5.29 11.75
CA LEU A 88 -15.08 -4.99 11.01
C LEU A 88 -16.18 -6.02 11.31
N GLN A 89 -17.40 -5.51 11.47
CA GLN A 89 -18.61 -6.32 11.63
C GLN A 89 -19.27 -6.49 10.26
N LEU A 90 -18.66 -7.33 9.43
CA LEU A 90 -19.13 -7.65 8.08
C LEU A 90 -19.63 -9.11 8.02
N ASP A 91 -20.67 -9.35 7.23
CA ASP A 91 -21.22 -10.70 7.04
C ASP A 91 -20.29 -11.56 6.17
N ASP A 92 -19.67 -10.95 5.14
CA ASP A 92 -18.70 -11.61 4.25
C ASP A 92 -17.46 -10.70 4.09
N VAL A 93 -16.43 -10.98 4.89
CA VAL A 93 -15.19 -10.22 4.89
C VAL A 93 -14.40 -10.46 3.60
N ALA A 94 -14.40 -11.70 3.09
CA ALA A 94 -13.61 -12.04 1.91
C ALA A 94 -14.15 -11.32 0.67
N ALA A 95 -15.47 -11.35 0.47
CA ALA A 95 -16.11 -10.61 -0.62
C ALA A 95 -15.85 -9.11 -0.51
N TRP A 96 -15.98 -8.54 0.69
CA TRP A 96 -15.72 -7.11 0.90
C TRP A 96 -14.26 -6.74 0.61
N VAL A 97 -13.29 -7.56 1.03
CA VAL A 97 -11.86 -7.31 0.75
C VAL A 97 -11.59 -7.39 -0.75
N ASP A 98 -12.13 -8.37 -1.46
CA ASP A 98 -11.96 -8.52 -2.92
C ASP A 98 -12.55 -7.32 -3.70
N GLU A 99 -13.71 -6.81 -3.24
CA GLU A 99 -14.36 -5.63 -3.82
C GLU A 99 -13.69 -4.30 -3.44
N THR A 100 -12.95 -4.25 -2.33
CA THR A 100 -12.40 -2.99 -1.79
C THR A 100 -10.91 -2.82 -2.08
N PHE A 101 -10.15 -3.91 -2.18
CA PHE A 101 -8.70 -3.88 -2.31
C PHE A 101 -8.20 -4.65 -3.51
N GLU A 102 -7.05 -4.19 -4.00
CA GLU A 102 -6.24 -4.84 -5.00
C GLU A 102 -4.79 -4.86 -4.51
N PHE A 103 -4.05 -5.88 -4.90
CA PHE A 103 -2.67 -6.08 -4.48
C PHE A 103 -1.81 -6.13 -5.74
N GLU A 104 -0.88 -5.19 -5.84
CA GLU A 104 0.02 -5.12 -6.98
C GLU A 104 1.44 -4.84 -6.50
N HIS A 105 2.36 -5.75 -6.79
CA HIS A 105 3.79 -5.55 -6.53
C HIS A 105 4.11 -5.23 -5.06
N GLY A 106 3.36 -5.83 -4.13
CA GLY A 106 3.51 -5.62 -2.70
C GLY A 106 2.85 -4.36 -2.16
N ASP A 107 2.13 -3.60 -2.99
CA ASP A 107 1.33 -2.46 -2.56
C ASP A 107 -0.14 -2.86 -2.34
N ILE A 108 -0.76 -2.27 -1.31
CA ILE A 108 -2.19 -2.40 -1.04
C ILE A 108 -2.93 -1.23 -1.69
N ILE A 109 -3.61 -1.49 -2.80
CA ILE A 109 -4.37 -0.49 -3.56
C ILE A 109 -5.83 -0.50 -3.09
N VAL A 110 -6.39 0.68 -2.79
CA VAL A 110 -7.84 0.82 -2.53
C VAL A 110 -8.56 0.98 -3.85
N ARG A 111 -9.47 0.05 -4.19
CA ARG A 111 -10.28 0.13 -5.42
C ARG A 111 -11.07 1.44 -5.45
N ASP A 112 -11.05 2.07 -6.62
CA ASP A 112 -11.63 3.40 -6.87
C ASP A 112 -11.11 4.54 -5.97
N GLY A 113 -10.08 4.29 -5.15
CA GLY A 113 -9.53 5.25 -4.19
C GLY A 113 -10.50 5.64 -3.07
N VAL A 114 -11.55 4.85 -2.82
CA VAL A 114 -12.58 5.15 -1.81
C VAL A 114 -12.64 4.06 -0.75
N LEU A 115 -12.35 4.43 0.50
CA LEU A 115 -12.59 3.58 1.65
C LEU A 115 -13.71 4.17 2.51
N SER A 116 -14.81 3.44 2.63
CA SER A 116 -15.96 3.83 3.45
C SER A 116 -16.20 2.80 4.56
N LEU A 117 -16.02 3.22 5.81
CA LEU A 117 -16.24 2.40 6.99
C LEU A 117 -17.37 3.02 7.80
N SER A 118 -18.43 2.24 8.01
CA SER A 118 -19.64 2.72 8.68
C SER A 118 -20.10 1.75 9.75
N ARG A 119 -20.50 2.27 10.91
CA ARG A 119 -21.06 1.50 12.04
C ARG A 119 -20.12 0.40 12.55
N GLN A 120 -18.82 0.68 12.56
CA GLN A 120 -17.80 -0.28 13.01
C GLN A 120 -17.48 -0.02 14.49
N ALA A 121 -18.13 -0.76 15.39
CA ALA A 121 -18.00 -0.53 16.83
C ALA A 121 -16.64 -0.98 17.41
N LEU A 122 -15.94 -1.88 16.72
CA LEU A 122 -14.65 -2.43 17.15
C LEU A 122 -13.46 -1.82 16.41
N LEU A 123 -13.69 -1.05 15.35
CA LEU A 123 -12.63 -0.44 14.55
C LEU A 123 -11.85 0.57 15.40
N THR A 124 -10.62 0.22 15.75
CA THR A 124 -9.69 1.12 16.45
C THR A 124 -8.64 1.71 15.52
N VAL A 125 -8.29 0.98 14.45
CA VAL A 125 -7.20 1.35 13.54
C VAL A 125 -7.55 1.04 12.08
N ILE A 126 -7.14 1.92 11.17
CA ILE A 126 -7.17 1.69 9.72
C ILE A 126 -5.78 1.19 9.30
N PRO A 127 -5.68 0.20 8.39
CA PRO A 127 -4.40 -0.30 7.92
C PRO A 127 -3.55 0.84 7.36
N SER A 128 -2.28 0.86 7.73
CA SER A 128 -1.30 1.74 7.11
C SER A 128 -0.84 1.17 5.76
N GLY A 129 -0.20 1.99 4.93
CA GLY A 129 0.37 1.52 3.65
C GLY A 129 -0.63 1.47 2.49
N LEU A 130 -1.90 1.84 2.72
CA LEU A 130 -2.90 1.97 1.66
C LEU A 130 -2.47 3.01 0.62
N LYS A 131 -2.41 2.60 -0.65
CA LYS A 131 -2.07 3.45 -1.80
C LYS A 131 -3.32 3.97 -2.48
N ASN A 132 -3.17 5.11 -3.14
CA ASN A 132 -4.19 5.76 -3.97
C ASN A 132 -5.51 6.09 -3.24
N LEU A 133 -5.50 6.10 -1.91
CA LEU A 133 -6.68 6.46 -1.12
C LEU A 133 -6.97 7.97 -1.27
N GLU A 134 -8.00 8.31 -2.04
CA GLU A 134 -8.42 9.69 -2.29
C GLU A 134 -9.54 10.15 -1.37
N ILE A 135 -10.42 9.22 -0.96
CA ILE A 135 -11.57 9.49 -0.13
C ILE A 135 -11.64 8.48 1.01
N LEU A 136 -11.61 8.99 2.24
CA LEU A 136 -11.88 8.22 3.45
C LEU A 136 -13.16 8.73 4.09
N SER A 137 -14.12 7.84 4.31
CA SER A 137 -15.37 8.14 5.01
C SER A 137 -15.50 7.26 6.25
N LEU A 138 -15.62 7.90 7.42
CA LEU A 138 -15.83 7.27 8.71
C LEU A 138 -17.15 7.75 9.30
N PHE A 139 -18.10 6.83 9.42
CA PHE A 139 -19.44 7.15 9.92
C PHE A 139 -19.80 6.22 11.08
N MET A 140 -20.08 6.78 12.26
CA MET A 140 -20.44 5.99 13.45
C MET A 140 -19.39 4.91 13.78
N CYS A 141 -18.11 5.27 13.74
CA CYS A 141 -17.01 4.41 14.21
C CYS A 141 -16.55 4.95 15.58
N PRO A 142 -17.20 4.57 16.69
CA PRO A 142 -16.98 5.21 17.99
C PRO A 142 -15.63 4.87 18.63
N ALA A 143 -15.01 3.76 18.24
CA ALA A 143 -13.77 3.25 18.85
C ALA A 143 -12.48 3.70 18.15
N ILE A 144 -12.57 4.30 16.96
CA ILE A 144 -11.38 4.76 16.24
C ILE A 144 -10.83 6.01 16.93
N ASP A 145 -9.57 5.96 17.35
CA ASP A 145 -8.92 7.01 18.13
C ASP A 145 -7.87 7.81 17.35
N SER A 146 -7.47 7.27 16.20
CA SER A 146 -6.40 7.81 15.37
C SER A 146 -6.63 7.46 13.90
N LEU A 147 -6.12 8.33 13.02
CA LEU A 147 -6.02 8.06 11.59
C LEU A 147 -4.59 7.67 11.24
N PRO A 148 -4.35 6.90 10.17
CA PRO A 148 -3.01 6.61 9.71
C PRO A 148 -2.33 7.90 9.20
N ALA A 149 -1.04 8.06 9.49
CA ALA A 149 -0.25 9.16 8.94
C ALA A 149 0.08 8.92 7.46
N GLY A 150 0.46 9.97 6.73
CA GLY A 150 1.02 9.84 5.38
C GLY A 150 0.00 9.57 4.26
N MET A 151 -1.29 9.86 4.48
CA MET A 151 -2.32 9.82 3.43
C MET A 151 -2.18 11.02 2.46
N MET A 152 -1.11 11.02 1.66
CA MET A 152 -0.73 12.15 0.80
C MET A 152 -1.64 12.32 -0.42
N GLU A 153 -2.33 11.27 -0.84
CA GLU A 153 -3.28 11.31 -1.97
C GLU A 153 -4.70 11.69 -1.53
N LEU A 154 -4.95 11.83 -0.22
CA LEU A 154 -6.28 12.07 0.33
C LEU A 154 -6.80 13.46 -0.07
N LYS A 155 -7.90 13.49 -0.82
CA LYS A 155 -8.58 14.71 -1.27
C LYS A 155 -9.78 15.04 -0.39
N LYS A 156 -10.45 14.03 0.16
CA LYS A 156 -11.62 14.20 1.02
C LYS A 156 -11.55 13.26 2.22
N LEU A 157 -11.87 13.81 3.38
CA LEU A 157 -12.03 13.06 4.61
C LEU A 157 -13.37 13.43 5.23
N ALA A 158 -14.27 12.47 5.35
CA ALA A 158 -15.54 12.63 6.04
C ALA A 158 -15.50 11.89 7.37
N ILE A 159 -15.79 12.59 8.47
CA ILE A 159 -15.81 12.06 9.82
C ILE A 159 -17.14 12.47 10.45
N GLU A 160 -17.97 11.50 10.80
CA GLU A 160 -19.23 11.77 11.46
C GLU A 160 -19.46 10.76 12.57
N ASN A 161 -19.84 11.25 13.76
CA ASN A 161 -20.11 10.43 14.95
C ASN A 161 -18.95 9.48 15.35
N CYS A 162 -17.69 9.90 15.12
CA CYS A 162 -16.49 9.18 15.55
C CYS A 162 -15.94 9.83 16.83
N ARG A 163 -16.48 9.43 17.98
CA ARG A 163 -16.30 10.14 19.27
C ARG A 163 -14.90 9.99 19.88
N SER A 164 -14.21 8.88 19.62
CA SER A 164 -12.86 8.65 20.19
C SER A 164 -11.74 9.27 19.37
N LEU A 165 -12.03 9.73 18.14
CA LEU A 165 -11.04 10.34 17.28
C LEU A 165 -10.74 11.75 17.78
N VAL A 166 -9.67 11.89 18.56
CA VAL A 166 -9.30 13.14 19.24
C VAL A 166 -8.25 13.96 18.49
N SER A 167 -7.59 13.34 17.50
CA SER A 167 -6.49 14.00 16.79
C SER A 167 -6.44 13.69 15.30
N PHE A 168 -5.92 14.66 14.56
CA PHE A 168 -5.61 14.60 13.14
C PHE A 168 -4.09 14.40 12.97
N PRO A 169 -3.62 13.36 12.25
CA PRO A 169 -2.20 13.10 12.02
C PRO A 169 -1.45 14.23 11.27
N GLU A 170 -0.14 14.07 11.13
CA GLU A 170 0.72 14.80 10.19
C GLU A 170 1.81 13.84 9.66
N PRO A 171 2.36 14.02 8.45
CA PRO A 171 1.95 14.99 7.43
C PRO A 171 0.71 14.54 6.63
N PHE A 172 0.04 15.50 5.98
CA PHE A 172 -1.11 15.27 5.10
C PHE A 172 -1.08 16.11 3.83
N ASN A 173 -1.93 15.72 2.88
CA ASN A 173 -2.24 16.53 1.72
C ASN A 173 -2.82 17.89 2.12
N ARG A 174 -2.14 18.98 1.77
CA ARG A 174 -2.62 20.35 2.03
C ARG A 174 -3.90 20.69 1.29
N GLN A 175 -4.28 19.92 0.27
CA GLN A 175 -5.49 20.11 -0.52
C GLN A 175 -6.70 19.35 0.04
N VAL A 176 -6.54 18.59 1.13
CA VAL A 176 -7.63 17.79 1.71
C VAL A 176 -8.77 18.69 2.18
N LYS A 177 -10.00 18.30 1.85
CA LYS A 177 -11.22 18.87 2.39
C LYS A 177 -11.73 17.94 3.48
N VAL A 178 -11.87 18.47 4.69
CA VAL A 178 -12.38 17.74 5.85
C VAL A 178 -13.85 18.10 6.04
N PHE A 179 -14.69 17.08 6.05
CA PHE A 179 -16.11 17.17 6.40
C PHE A 179 -16.26 16.56 7.78
N ILE A 180 -16.75 17.34 8.75
CA ILE A 180 -16.91 16.88 10.12
C ILE A 180 -18.36 17.12 10.57
N GLY A 181 -18.98 16.11 11.17
CA GLY A 181 -20.38 16.19 11.57
C GLY A 181 -20.70 15.37 12.82
N GLY A 182 -21.90 15.61 13.35
CA GLY A 182 -22.42 14.91 14.51
C GLY A 182 -21.57 15.09 15.77
N GLU A 183 -21.46 14.02 16.57
CA GLU A 183 -20.77 14.03 17.86
C GLU A 183 -19.25 13.77 17.73
N ALA A 184 -18.56 14.47 16.84
CA ALA A 184 -17.09 14.38 16.79
C ALA A 184 -16.44 15.06 18.01
N ASP A 185 -15.26 14.58 18.43
CA ASP A 185 -14.59 15.13 19.62
C ASP A 185 -14.27 16.64 19.48
N PRO A 186 -14.55 17.48 20.51
CA PRO A 186 -14.29 18.91 20.45
C PRO A 186 -12.81 19.27 20.25
N SER A 187 -11.88 18.43 20.68
CA SER A 187 -10.44 18.64 20.51
C SER A 187 -10.04 18.44 19.05
N LEU A 188 -10.56 17.39 18.41
CA LEU A 188 -10.39 17.18 16.97
C LEU A 188 -10.95 18.37 16.18
N GLN A 189 -12.17 18.81 16.50
CA GLN A 189 -12.80 19.96 15.83
C GLN A 189 -11.94 21.23 15.95
N ARG A 190 -11.35 21.50 17.13
CA ARG A 190 -10.44 22.63 17.31
C ARG A 190 -9.16 22.46 16.50
N GLN A 191 -8.58 21.27 16.50
CA GLN A 191 -7.33 21.00 15.79
C GLN A 191 -7.49 21.19 14.28
N ILE A 192 -8.55 20.64 13.66
CA ILE A 192 -8.75 20.77 12.21
C ILE A 192 -9.05 22.22 11.79
N LYS A 193 -9.78 22.98 12.63
CA LYS A 193 -10.00 24.43 12.40
C LYS A 193 -8.70 25.21 12.47
N GLN A 194 -7.82 24.86 13.42
CA GLN A 194 -6.48 25.44 13.49
C GLN A 194 -5.66 25.07 12.25
N TYR A 195 -5.73 23.83 11.77
CA TYR A 195 -5.03 23.40 10.56
C TYR A 195 -5.52 24.14 9.31
N GLU A 196 -6.82 24.44 9.20
CA GLU A 196 -7.35 25.28 8.13
C GLU A 196 -6.83 26.71 8.22
N ALA A 197 -6.83 27.31 9.41
CA ALA A 197 -6.29 28.66 9.64
C ALA A 197 -4.79 28.75 9.27
N ASP A 198 -4.03 27.69 9.59
CA ASP A 198 -2.61 27.55 9.28
C ASP A 198 -2.34 27.12 7.83
N LYS A 199 -3.38 26.95 7.00
CA LYS A 199 -3.30 26.48 5.60
C LYS A 199 -2.59 25.12 5.45
N LYS A 200 -2.70 24.28 6.47
CA LYS A 200 -2.22 22.88 6.47
C LYS A 200 -3.20 21.94 5.78
N ILE A 201 -4.48 22.30 5.72
CA ILE A 201 -5.55 21.63 4.96
C ILE A 201 -6.31 22.68 4.14
N ALA A 202 -7.06 22.26 3.13
CA ALA A 202 -7.70 23.21 2.21
C ALA A 202 -8.97 23.82 2.77
N LYS A 203 -9.80 23.00 3.43
CA LYS A 203 -11.08 23.44 3.95
C LYS A 203 -11.63 22.50 5.03
N VAL A 204 -12.31 23.06 6.03
CA VAL A 204 -13.20 22.34 6.94
C VAL A 204 -14.65 22.69 6.65
N ILE A 205 -15.52 21.69 6.59
CA ILE A 205 -16.95 21.82 6.33
C ILE A 205 -17.69 21.07 7.44
N GLU A 206 -18.55 21.77 8.17
CA GLU A 206 -19.46 21.16 9.13
C GLU A 206 -20.68 20.59 8.39
N ILE A 207 -21.02 19.33 8.65
CA ILE A 207 -22.14 18.61 8.01
C ILE A 207 -23.12 18.06 9.04
#